data_AF-A0A0N4VLE6-F1
#
_entry.id   AF-A0A0N4VLE6-F1
#
_cell.length_a   1.000
_cell.length_b   1.000
_cell.length_c   1.000
_cell.angle_alpha   90.00
_cell.angle_beta   90.00
_cell.angle_gamma   90.00
#
_symmetry.space_group_name_H-M   'P 1'
#
loop_
_entity.id
_entity.type
_entity.pdbx_description
1 polymer ?
#
loop_
_entity_poly.entity_id
_entity_poly.type
_entity_poly.pdbx_seq_one_letter_code
_entity_poly.pdbx_strand_id
1 'polypeptide(L)'
;MSKLHDPEAVSQYCRELGRRHVRHVKKGFRTCLWDTFAESLAECAIEWEGGQRCKEALNGWRKLVVYIIDEMRSGFQEEKRRQIFLNSAECLQTSVVSSLSNSCSAASCRSRTVTD
;
A
#
# COMPACT_ATOMS: atom_id res chain seq x y z
N MET A 1 17.38 20.66 -1.27
CA MET A 1 18.65 19.89 -1.32
C MET A 1 18.32 18.46 -1.70
N SER A 2 18.99 17.90 -2.71
CA SER A 2 18.76 16.54 -3.22
C SER A 2 19.26 15.48 -2.22
N LYS A 3 18.44 14.47 -1.93
CA LYS A 3 18.77 13.35 -1.00
C LYS A 3 19.40 12.14 -1.69
N LEU A 4 19.89 12.31 -2.92
CA LEU A 4 20.41 11.20 -3.74
C LEU A 4 21.65 10.50 -3.15
N HIS A 5 22.35 11.14 -2.22
CA HIS A 5 23.48 10.55 -1.49
C HIS A 5 23.04 9.64 -0.33
N ASP A 6 21.76 9.66 0.04
CA ASP A 6 21.18 8.82 1.08
C ASP A 6 20.18 7.84 0.44
N PRO A 7 20.66 6.66 0.00
CA PRO A 7 19.82 5.69 -0.68
C PRO A 7 18.67 5.17 0.20
N GLU A 8 18.85 5.17 1.52
CA GLU A 8 17.84 4.75 2.48
C GLU A 8 16.71 5.78 2.56
N ALA A 9 17.03 7.07 2.66
CA ALA A 9 16.00 8.11 2.62
C ALA A 9 15.23 8.12 1.29
N VAL A 10 15.89 7.83 0.16
CA VAL A 10 15.22 7.68 -1.13
C VAL A 10 14.31 6.45 -1.15
N SER A 11 14.80 5.29 -0.69
CA SER A 11 14.00 4.06 -0.55
C SER A 11 12.75 4.30 0.28
N GLN A 12 12.91 4.85 1.48
CA GLN A 12 11.79 5.10 2.39
C GLN A 12 10.75 6.04 1.78
N TYR A 13 11.20 7.07 1.06
CA TYR A 13 10.30 7.98 0.36
C TYR A 13 9.51 7.28 -0.75
N CYS A 14 10.18 6.47 -1.58
CA CYS A 14 9.55 5.68 -2.64
C CYS A 14 8.56 4.66 -2.07
N ARG A 15 8.91 3.97 -0.97
CA ARG A 15 7.98 3.07 -0.27
C ARG A 15 6.77 3.80 0.26
N GLU A 16 6.94 4.96 0.88
CA GLU A 16 5.84 5.78 1.37
C GLU A 16 4.92 6.26 0.23
N LEU A 17 5.49 6.62 -0.92
CA LEU A 17 4.72 6.90 -2.11
C LEU A 17 3.87 5.68 -2.53
N GLY A 18 4.48 4.49 -2.56
CA GLY A 18 3.78 3.22 -2.80
C GLY A 18 2.63 2.95 -1.84
N ARG A 19 2.85 3.11 -0.53
CA ARG A 19 1.83 2.93 0.51
C ARG A 19 0.61 3.82 0.28
N ARG A 20 0.84 5.11 -0.01
CA ARG A 20 -0.25 6.06 -0.28
C ARG A 20 -1.11 5.67 -1.48
N HIS A 21 -0.55 4.96 -2.46
CA HIS A 21 -1.28 4.51 -3.65
C HIS A 21 -2.32 3.41 -3.38
N VAL A 22 -2.21 2.68 -2.26
CA VAL A 22 -3.21 1.64 -1.88
C VAL A 22 -4.61 2.25 -1.76
N ARG A 23 -4.73 3.50 -1.29
CA ARG A 23 -6.01 4.22 -1.17
C ARG A 23 -6.72 4.43 -2.52
N HIS A 24 -5.98 4.43 -3.62
CA HIS A 24 -6.53 4.65 -4.96
C HIS A 24 -6.98 3.35 -5.64
N VAL A 25 -6.65 2.17 -5.09
CA VAL A 25 -7.08 0.88 -5.65
C VAL A 25 -8.61 0.78 -5.70
N LYS A 26 -9.30 1.25 -4.66
CA LYS A 26 -10.77 1.33 -4.62
C LYS A 26 -11.36 2.26 -5.69
N LYS A 27 -10.55 3.14 -6.27
CA LYS A 27 -10.92 4.08 -7.34
C LYS A 27 -10.44 3.60 -8.73
N GLY A 28 -9.99 2.35 -8.84
CA GLY A 28 -9.56 1.76 -10.12
C GLY A 28 -8.06 1.89 -10.43
N PHE A 29 -7.23 2.34 -9.48
CA PHE A 29 -5.78 2.35 -9.68
C PHE A 29 -5.23 0.93 -9.89
N ARG A 30 -4.40 0.76 -10.92
CA ARG A 30 -3.72 -0.50 -11.26
C ARG A 30 -2.21 -0.29 -11.22
N THR A 31 -1.49 -1.22 -10.60
CA THR A 31 -0.02 -1.18 -10.49
C THR A 31 0.70 -1.30 -11.83
N CYS A 32 0.01 -1.70 -12.91
CA CYS A 32 0.57 -1.69 -14.27
C CYS A 32 0.74 -0.27 -14.83
N LEU A 33 0.04 0.74 -14.29
CA LEU A 33 0.25 2.14 -14.67
C LEU A 33 1.66 2.63 -14.33
N TRP A 34 2.32 2.00 -13.36
CA TRP A 34 3.71 2.29 -13.05
C TRP A 34 4.68 1.81 -14.12
N ASP A 35 4.31 0.82 -14.94
CA ASP A 35 5.15 0.38 -16.06
C ASP A 35 5.16 1.45 -17.16
N THR A 36 3.99 1.97 -17.54
CA THR A 36 3.88 3.11 -18.46
C THR A 36 4.58 4.35 -17.91
N PHE A 37 4.44 4.63 -16.61
CA PHE A 37 5.15 5.75 -15.98
C PHE A 37 6.67 5.56 -16.03
N ALA A 38 7.18 4.34 -15.83
CA ALA A 38 8.60 4.04 -15.93
C ALA A 38 9.13 4.25 -17.35
N GLU A 39 8.39 3.79 -18.36
CA GLU A 39 8.72 3.97 -19.77
C GLU A 39 8.80 5.46 -20.12
N SER A 40 7.75 6.23 -19.81
CA SER A 40 7.73 7.66 -20.08
C SER A 40 8.83 8.43 -19.33
N LEU A 41 9.10 8.08 -18.07
CA LEU A 41 10.15 8.73 -17.29
C LEU A 41 11.55 8.44 -17.86
N ALA A 42 11.78 7.19 -18.31
CA ALA A 42 13.00 6.84 -18.99
C ALA A 42 13.14 7.62 -20.30
N GLU A 43 12.10 7.70 -21.14
CA GLU A 43 12.11 8.48 -22.37
C GLU A 43 12.44 9.97 -22.13
N CYS A 44 11.78 10.60 -21.15
CA CYS A 44 12.07 11.99 -20.77
C CYS A 44 13.53 12.18 -20.33
N ALA A 45 14.09 11.22 -19.58
CA ALA A 45 15.48 11.29 -19.15
C ALA A 45 16.46 11.15 -20.34
N ILE A 46 16.14 10.30 -21.31
CA ILE A 46 16.93 10.15 -22.55
C ILE A 46 16.88 11.44 -23.37
N GLU A 47 15.70 12.05 -23.50
CA GLU A 47 15.53 13.32 -24.21
C GLU A 47 16.35 14.44 -23.56
N TRP A 48 16.30 14.55 -22.21
CA TRP A 48 17.09 15.52 -21.45
C TRP A 48 18.59 15.37 -21.72
N GLU A 49 19.12 14.15 -21.69
CA GLU A 49 20.55 13.86 -21.88
C GLU A 49 21.05 14.17 -23.31
N GLY A 50 20.20 14.70 -24.19
CA GLY A 50 20.52 14.99 -25.59
C GLY A 50 20.46 13.74 -26.46
N GLY A 51 19.61 12.78 -26.10
CA GLY A 51 19.42 11.51 -26.79
C GLY A 51 20.39 10.43 -26.31
N GLN A 52 20.77 9.51 -27.22
CA GLN A 52 21.55 8.31 -26.86
C GLN A 52 23.08 8.54 -26.80
N ARG A 53 23.53 9.77 -26.54
CA ARG A 53 24.94 10.18 -26.68
C ARG A 53 25.86 9.54 -25.63
N CYS A 54 25.38 9.27 -24.43
CA CYS A 54 26.16 8.63 -23.36
C CYS A 54 25.48 7.35 -22.85
N LYS A 55 25.97 6.17 -23.30
CA LYS A 55 25.40 4.87 -22.91
C LYS A 55 25.39 4.64 -21.39
N GLU A 56 26.40 5.12 -20.68
CA GLU A 56 26.51 4.97 -19.23
C GLU A 56 25.43 5.77 -18.50
N ALA A 57 25.20 7.03 -18.91
CA ALA A 57 24.14 7.86 -18.36
C ALA A 57 22.75 7.23 -18.59
N LEU A 58 22.47 6.75 -19.80
CA LEU A 58 21.20 6.06 -20.11
C LEU A 58 20.99 4.83 -19.21
N ASN A 59 22.04 4.05 -18.98
CA ASN A 59 21.98 2.89 -18.11
C ASN A 59 21.76 3.30 -16.65
N GLY A 60 22.37 4.41 -16.20
CA GLY A 60 22.12 5.00 -14.89
C GLY A 60 20.66 5.41 -14.72
N TRP A 61 20.10 6.14 -15.69
CA TRP A 61 18.70 6.54 -15.69
C TRP A 61 17.74 5.35 -15.63
N ARG A 62 17.94 4.32 -16.48
CA ARG A 62 17.12 3.11 -16.45
C ARG A 62 17.17 2.41 -15.09
N LYS A 63 18.36 2.23 -14.52
CA LYS A 63 18.52 1.62 -13.20
C LYS A 63 17.82 2.42 -12.11
N LEU A 64 17.92 3.75 -12.16
CA LEU A 64 17.26 4.63 -11.20
C LEU A 64 15.73 4.53 -11.30
N VAL A 65 15.19 4.55 -12.51
CA VAL A 65 13.74 4.42 -12.73
C VAL A 65 13.24 3.07 -12.20
N VAL A 66 13.90 1.96 -12.58
CA VAL A 66 13.54 0.62 -12.10
C VAL A 66 13.55 0.58 -10.57
N TYR A 67 14.60 1.10 -9.95
CA TYR A 67 14.71 1.17 -8.49
C TYR A 67 13.55 1.93 -7.83
N ILE A 68 13.17 3.08 -8.36
CA ILE A 68 12.03 3.87 -7.85
C ILE A 68 10.74 3.05 -7.90
N ILE A 69 10.48 2.37 -9.02
CA ILE A 69 9.27 1.58 -9.21
C ILE A 69 9.25 0.36 -8.30
N ASP A 70 10.36 -0.33 -8.12
CA ASP A 70 10.47 -1.49 -7.24
C ASP A 70 10.21 -1.11 -5.77
N GLU A 71 10.79 0.00 -5.31
CA GLU A 71 10.55 0.50 -3.96
C GLU A 71 9.09 0.93 -3.75
N MET A 72 8.47 1.56 -4.76
CA MET A 72 7.04 1.87 -4.73
C MET A 72 6.18 0.60 -4.68
N ARG A 73 6.51 -0.43 -5.46
CA ARG A 73 5.80 -1.72 -5.46
C ARG A 73 5.93 -2.42 -4.11
N SER A 74 7.13 -2.40 -3.52
CA SER A 74 7.39 -2.96 -2.20
C SER A 74 6.51 -2.31 -1.13
N GLY A 75 6.54 -0.97 -1.02
CA GLY A 75 5.71 -0.24 -0.07
C GLY A 75 4.22 -0.46 -0.28
N PHE A 76 3.76 -0.51 -1.53
CA PHE A 76 2.36 -0.81 -1.84
C PHE A 76 1.93 -2.21 -1.37
N GLN A 77 2.77 -3.23 -1.59
CA GLN A 77 2.48 -4.59 -1.16
C GLN A 77 2.50 -4.75 0.36
N GLU A 78 3.42 -4.08 1.06
CA GLU A 78 3.45 -3.99 2.52
C GLU A 78 2.14 -3.43 3.06
N GLU A 79 1.71 -2.27 2.56
CA GLU A 79 0.49 -1.60 3.02
C GLU A 79 -0.77 -2.38 2.65
N LYS A 80 -0.82 -3.00 1.48
CA LYS A 80 -1.94 -3.86 1.09
C LYS A 80 -2.06 -5.07 2.02
N ARG A 81 -0.95 -5.73 2.37
CA ARG A 81 -0.93 -6.82 3.37
C ARG A 81 -1.37 -6.34 4.74
N ARG A 82 -0.90 -5.16 5.18
CA ARG A 82 -1.30 -4.54 6.44
C ARG A 82 -2.80 -4.27 6.51
N GLN A 83 -3.41 -3.73 5.46
CA GLN A 83 -4.85 -3.49 5.40
C GLN A 83 -5.66 -4.79 5.42
N ILE A 84 -5.22 -5.82 4.71
CA ILE A 84 -5.87 -7.14 4.76
C ILE A 84 -5.85 -7.69 6.20
N PHE A 85 -4.69 -7.67 6.85
CA PHE A 85 -4.54 -8.14 8.22
C PHE A 85 -5.44 -7.39 9.20
N LEU A 86 -5.49 -6.06 9.13
CA LEU A 86 -6.34 -5.25 10.00
C LEU A 86 -7.83 -5.52 9.78
N ASN A 87 -8.28 -5.58 8.51
CA ASN A 87 -9.66 -5.91 8.20
C ASN A 87 -10.04 -7.33 8.68
N SER A 88 -9.10 -8.29 8.63
CA SER A 88 -9.31 -9.64 9.16
C SER A 88 -9.36 -9.67 10.70
N ALA A 89 -8.53 -8.88 11.38
CA ALA A 89 -8.54 -8.77 12.85
C ALA A 89 -9.83 -8.09 13.36
N GLU A 90 -10.32 -7.06 12.67
CA GLU A 90 -11.60 -6.41 12.97
C GLU A 90 -12.78 -7.37 12.82
N CYS A 91 -12.74 -8.27 11.82
CA CYS A 91 -13.75 -9.32 11.65
C CYS A 91 -13.80 -10.29 12.84
N LEU A 92 -12.64 -10.66 13.39
CA LEU A 92 -12.54 -11.52 14.57
C LEU A 92 -13.05 -10.83 15.84
N GLN A 93 -12.80 -9.53 16.00
CA GLN A 93 -13.33 -8.80 17.15
C GLN A 93 -14.85 -8.60 17.05
N THR A 94 -15.37 -8.29 15.86
CA THR A 94 -16.81 -8.09 15.64
C THR A 94 -17.61 -9.37 15.86
N SER A 95 -17.09 -10.54 15.46
CA SER A 95 -17.74 -11.83 15.72
C SER A 95 -17.75 -12.21 17.21
N VAL A 96 -16.71 -11.86 17.97
CA VAL A 96 -16.67 -12.07 19.42
C VAL A 96 -17.64 -11.15 20.15
N VAL A 97 -17.72 -9.86 19.78
CA VAL A 97 -18.63 -8.90 20.44
C VAL A 97 -20.10 -9.24 20.15
N SER A 98 -20.43 -9.66 18.92
CA SER A 98 -21.79 -10.11 18.56
C SER A 98 -22.19 -11.42 19.26
N SER A 99 -21.24 -12.32 19.51
CA SER A 99 -21.46 -13.55 20.28
C SER A 99 -21.67 -13.27 21.77
N LEU A 100 -20.98 -12.26 22.32
CA LEU A 100 -21.14 -11.80 23.71
C LEU A 100 -22.46 -11.02 23.92
N SER A 101 -22.91 -10.24 22.94
CA SER A 101 -24.22 -9.55 23.03
C SER A 101 -25.41 -10.51 22.95
N ASN A 102 -25.29 -11.62 22.23
CA ASN A 102 -26.36 -12.64 22.17
C ASN A 102 -26.42 -13.54 23.40
N SER A 103 -25.34 -13.67 24.17
CA SER A 103 -25.30 -14.47 25.40
C SER A 103 -25.83 -13.71 26.62
N CYS A 104 -25.80 -12.36 26.62
CA CYS A 104 -26.40 -11.55 27.69
C CYS A 104 -27.94 -11.41 27.61
N SER A 105 -28.57 -11.65 26.45
CA SER A 105 -30.03 -11.53 26.29
C SER A 105 -30.81 -12.79 26.69
N ALA A 106 -30.15 -13.93 26.91
CA ALA A 106 -30.80 -15.19 27.29
C ALA A 106 -30.95 -15.40 28.81
N ALA A 107 -30.37 -14.53 29.65
CA ALA A 107 -30.35 -14.70 31.11
C ALA A 107 -31.43 -13.92 31.89
N SER A 108 -32.30 -13.13 31.22
CA SER A 108 -33.24 -12.21 31.90
C SER A 108 -34.72 -12.61 31.84
N CYS A 109 -35.05 -13.89 31.65
CA CYS A 109 -36.45 -14.35 31.67
C CYS A 109 -36.62 -15.62 32.52
N ARG A 110 -36.39 -15.52 33.83
CA ARG A 110 -36.94 -16.50 34.79
C ARG A 110 -37.15 -15.86 36.15
N SER A 111 -38.43 -15.61 36.46
CA SER A 111 -39.10 -15.92 37.72
C SER A 111 -40.09 -14.82 38.12
N ARG A 112 -41.39 -15.08 37.90
CA ARG A 112 -42.43 -14.73 38.86
C ARG A 112 -43.55 -15.76 38.77
N THR A 113 -43.49 -16.69 39.70
CA THR A 113 -44.54 -17.64 40.04
C THR A 113 -45.63 -16.94 40.85
N VAL A 114 -46.86 -17.37 40.57
CA VAL A 114 -48.15 -17.16 41.23
C VAL A 114 -48.08 -17.30 42.76
N THR A 115 -48.84 -16.47 43.49
CA THR A 115 -49.69 -16.88 44.63
C THR A 115 -50.72 -15.80 44.95
N ASP A 116 -51.97 -16.27 45.06
CA ASP A 116 -53.23 -15.75 45.65
C ASP A 116 -53.58 -14.25 45.63
#